data_AF-A0A0N1JP82-F1
#
_entry.id   AF-A0A0N1JP82-F1
#
_cell.length_a   1.000
_cell.length_b   1.000
_cell.length_c   1.000
_cell.angle_alpha   90.00
_cell.angle_beta   90.00
_cell.angle_gamma   90.00
#
_symmetry.space_group_name_H-M   'P 1'
#
loop_
_entity.id
_entity.type
_entity.pdbx_description
1 polymer ?
#
loop_
_entity_poly.entity_id
_entity_poly.type
_entity_poly.pdbx_seq_one_letter_code
_entity_poly.pdbx_strand_id
1 'polypeptide(L)'
;MNLAELKKKGGVVADILVKKEVEWKHLDAKGKEVTDKFKVHVRRHTFGNMEGMFSGGEAAKSQNARYLSLSIMLGEEGTEELPFSDAVNLDPALGFALMTAVNEVNNPVKS
;
A
#
# COMPACT_ATOMS: atom_id res chain seq x y z
N MET A 1 32.45 4.66 4.64
CA MET A 1 31.01 4.94 4.55
C MET A 1 30.70 6.12 5.44
N ASN A 2 30.18 7.21 4.87
CA ASN A 2 29.63 8.35 5.60
C ASN A 2 28.11 8.51 5.30
N LEU A 3 27.44 9.44 5.98
CA LEU A 3 26.00 9.64 5.83
C LEU A 3 25.58 10.01 4.40
N ALA A 4 26.37 10.83 3.70
CA ALA A 4 26.07 11.23 2.33
C ALA A 4 26.16 10.04 1.35
N GLU A 5 27.18 9.19 1.52
CA GLU A 5 27.34 7.94 0.77
C GLU A 5 26.19 6.97 1.05
N LEU A 6 25.77 6.83 2.31
CA LEU A 6 24.64 5.97 2.68
C LEU A 6 23.33 6.44 2.03
N LYS A 7 23.05 7.74 2.07
CA LYS A 7 21.88 8.35 1.41
C LYS A 7 21.90 8.14 -0.10
N LYS A 8 23.05 8.37 -0.75
CA LYS A 8 23.23 8.15 -2.20
C LYS A 8 23.00 6.69 -2.61
N LYS A 9 23.34 5.75 -1.74
CA LYS A 9 23.10 4.31 -1.95
C LYS A 9 21.67 3.86 -1.62
N GLY A 10 20.76 4.77 -1.27
CA GLY A 10 19.37 4.46 -0.93
C GLY A 10 19.16 3.92 0.49
N GLY A 11 20.16 3.99 1.36
CA GLY A 11 20.05 3.54 2.76
C GLY A 11 19.14 4.42 3.64
N VAL A 12 18.76 5.60 3.14
CA VAL A 12 17.70 6.43 3.72
C VAL A 12 16.63 6.61 2.66
N VAL A 13 15.47 5.99 2.89
CA VAL A 13 14.30 6.11 2.02
C VAL A 13 13.59 7.41 2.38
N ALA A 14 13.46 8.31 1.40
CA ALA A 14 12.55 9.44 1.53
C ALA A 14 11.10 8.96 1.40
N ASP A 15 10.17 9.62 2.06
CA ASP A 15 8.74 9.37 1.91
C ASP A 15 8.31 9.73 0.49
N ILE A 16 8.34 8.72 -0.39
CA ILE A 16 8.07 8.86 -1.82
C ILE A 16 6.85 8.01 -2.14
N LEU A 17 5.90 8.65 -2.80
CA LEU A 17 4.74 8.00 -3.39
C LEU A 17 5.10 7.47 -4.78
N VAL A 18 4.81 6.19 -5.01
CA VAL A 18 5.03 5.52 -6.30
C VAL A 18 3.66 5.22 -6.91
N LYS A 19 3.37 5.81 -8.08
CA LYS A 19 2.11 5.58 -8.78
C LYS A 19 2.06 4.16 -9.35
N LYS A 20 0.97 3.44 -9.10
CA LYS A 20 0.72 2.07 -9.56
C LYS A 20 -0.66 1.98 -10.18
N GLU A 21 -0.76 1.25 -11.29
CA GLU A 21 -2.04 0.85 -11.86
C GLU A 21 -2.50 -0.44 -11.17
N VAL A 22 -3.78 -0.49 -10.80
CA VAL A 22 -4.43 -1.62 -10.13
C VAL A 22 -5.57 -2.08 -11.01
N GLU A 23 -5.67 -3.39 -11.19
CA GLU A 23 -6.80 -4.06 -11.84
C GLU A 23 -7.57 -4.85 -10.78
N TRP A 24 -8.85 -4.53 -10.59
CA TRP A 24 -9.74 -5.17 -9.64
C TRP A 24 -10.87 -5.87 -10.37
N LYS A 25 -10.96 -7.19 -10.22
CA LYS A 25 -12.03 -8.02 -10.77
C LYS A 25 -13.04 -8.32 -9.67
N HIS A 26 -14.31 -7.99 -9.90
CA HIS A 26 -15.39 -8.19 -8.93
C HIS A 26 -16.74 -8.33 -9.62
N LEU A 27 -17.78 -8.58 -8.83
CA LEU A 27 -19.16 -8.62 -9.30
C LEU A 27 -19.80 -7.25 -9.07
N ASP A 28 -20.43 -6.70 -10.12
CA ASP A 28 -21.24 -5.50 -9.99
C ASP A 28 -22.51 -5.75 -9.15
N ALA A 29 -23.27 -4.70 -8.87
CA ALA A 29 -24.52 -4.80 -8.10
C ALA A 29 -25.58 -5.74 -8.73
N LYS A 30 -25.41 -6.16 -9.98
CA LYS A 30 -26.30 -7.10 -10.70
C LYS A 30 -25.72 -8.52 -10.76
N GLY A 31 -24.59 -8.76 -10.10
CA GLY A 31 -23.92 -10.07 -10.07
C GLY A 31 -23.14 -10.39 -11.35
N LYS A 32 -22.82 -9.39 -12.18
CA LYS A 32 -22.02 -9.59 -13.39
C LYS A 32 -20.54 -9.32 -13.09
N GLU A 33 -19.66 -10.17 -13.60
CA GLU A 33 -18.21 -9.93 -13.55
C GLU A 33 -17.84 -8.65 -14.31
N VAL A 34 -17.11 -7.78 -13.60
CA VAL A 34 -16.54 -6.54 -14.11
C VAL A 34 -15.07 -6.45 -13.74
N THR A 35 -14.32 -5.62 -14.46
CA THR A 35 -12.91 -5.35 -14.19
C THR A 35 -12.69 -3.85 -14.20
N ASP A 36 -12.39 -3.29 -13.04
CA ASP A 36 -12.07 -1.88 -12.88
C ASP A 36 -10.57 -1.67 -12.87
N LYS A 37 -10.13 -0.63 -13.59
CA LYS A 37 -8.72 -0.21 -13.63
C LYS A 37 -8.60 1.21 -13.11
N PHE A 38 -7.75 1.40 -12.12
CA PHE A 38 -7.52 2.71 -11.52
C PHE A 38 -6.08 2.84 -11.02
N LYS A 39 -5.68 4.06 -10.71
CA LYS A 39 -4.33 4.35 -10.22
C LYS A 39 -4.38 4.63 -8.72
N VAL A 40 -3.38 4.12 -8.01
CA VAL A 40 -3.11 4.42 -6.61
C VAL A 40 -1.68 4.90 -6.47
N HIS A 41 -1.39 5.55 -5.34
CA HIS A 41 -0.05 5.92 -4.95
C HIS A 41 0.37 5.05 -3.77
N VAL A 42 1.48 4.34 -3.91
CA VAL A 42 2.02 3.50 -2.85
C VAL A 42 3.13 4.25 -2.13
N ARG A 43 2.97 4.42 -0.83
CA ARG A 43 4.00 4.96 0.06
C ARG A 43 5.13 3.96 0.21
N ARG A 44 6.37 4.38 -0.06
CA ARG A 44 7.55 3.57 0.25
C ARG A 44 7.73 3.45 1.76
N HIS A 45 7.95 2.25 2.24
CA HIS A 45 8.11 1.99 3.66
C HIS A 45 9.52 2.37 4.13
N THR A 46 9.57 3.34 5.05
CA THR A 46 10.75 3.61 5.86
C THR A 46 10.79 2.63 7.03
N PHE A 47 11.98 2.45 7.63
CA PHE A 47 12.15 1.56 8.77
C PHE A 47 11.17 1.87 9.93
N GLY A 48 11.06 3.14 10.32
CA GLY A 48 10.14 3.55 11.38
C GLY A 48 8.66 3.35 11.03
N ASN A 49 8.28 3.51 9.76
CA ASN A 49 6.89 3.24 9.33
C ASN A 49 6.55 1.75 9.42
N MET A 50 7.49 0.86 9.07
CA MET A 50 7.30 -0.59 9.27
C MET A 50 7.16 -0.95 10.75
N GLU A 51 8.00 -0.41 11.63
CA GLU A 51 7.90 -0.70 13.06
C GLU A 51 6.54 -0.29 13.65
N GLY A 52 6.01 0.86 13.23
CA GLY A 52 4.68 1.34 13.64
C GLY A 52 3.52 0.44 13.17
N MET A 53 3.66 -0.24 12.03
CA MET A 53 2.61 -1.11 11.46
C MET A 53 2.31 -2.34 12.31
N PHE A 54 3.31 -2.84 13.05
CA PHE A 54 3.21 -4.08 13.84
C PHE A 54 3.11 -3.85 15.35
N SER A 55 3.03 -2.60 15.80
CA SER A 55 2.84 -2.26 17.21
C SER A 55 1.37 -2.47 17.65
N GLY A 56 1.16 -3.08 18.82
CA GLY A 56 -0.03 -3.84 19.24
C GLY A 56 -1.40 -3.12 19.32
N GLY A 57 -2.48 -3.91 19.46
CA GLY A 57 -3.88 -3.47 19.61
C GLY A 57 -4.87 -4.24 18.73
N GLU A 58 -6.05 -3.66 18.42
CA GLU A 58 -6.98 -4.21 17.39
C GLU A 58 -6.31 -4.39 16.02
N ALA A 59 -5.28 -3.58 15.73
CA ALA A 59 -4.43 -3.72 14.55
C ALA A 59 -3.72 -5.08 14.44
N ALA A 60 -3.56 -5.83 15.54
CA ALA A 60 -3.02 -7.18 15.52
C ALA A 60 -3.98 -8.19 14.84
N LYS A 61 -5.29 -7.93 14.85
CA LYS A 61 -6.30 -8.80 14.20
C LYS A 61 -6.45 -8.52 12.70
N SER A 62 -6.10 -7.31 12.26
CA SER A 62 -6.26 -6.85 10.87
C SER A 62 -4.97 -6.23 10.34
N GLN A 63 -3.85 -6.94 10.52
CA GLN A 63 -2.51 -6.48 10.12
C GLN A 63 -2.45 -6.08 8.65
N ASN A 64 -3.09 -6.86 7.76
CA ASN A 64 -3.14 -6.54 6.32
C ASN A 64 -3.89 -5.23 6.05
N ALA A 65 -5.01 -4.98 6.73
CA ALA A 65 -5.75 -3.72 6.58
C ALA A 65 -4.93 -2.53 7.10
N ARG A 66 -4.22 -2.69 8.23
CA ARG A 66 -3.31 -1.67 8.75
C ARG A 66 -2.17 -1.39 7.78
N TYR A 67 -1.61 -2.45 7.21
CA TYR A 67 -0.57 -2.37 6.20
C TYR A 67 -1.06 -1.59 4.97
N LEU A 68 -2.24 -1.92 4.43
CA LEU A 68 -2.82 -1.21 3.29
C LEU A 68 -3.12 0.25 3.62
N SER A 69 -3.75 0.55 4.76
CA SER A 69 -4.08 1.91 5.19
C SER A 69 -2.85 2.82 5.29
N LEU A 70 -1.70 2.27 5.74
CA LEU A 70 -0.45 3.03 5.84
C LEU A 70 0.36 3.06 4.54
N SER A 71 -0.04 2.30 3.52
CA SER A 71 0.68 2.15 2.25
C SER A 71 -0.03 2.78 1.07
N ILE A 72 -1.36 2.81 1.07
CA ILE A 72 -2.16 3.27 -0.06
C ILE A 72 -2.59 4.71 0.16
N MET A 73 -2.27 5.53 -0.83
CA MET A 73 -2.79 6.88 -1.00
C MET A 73 -3.59 6.95 -2.30
N LEU A 74 -4.73 7.61 -2.25
CA LEU A 74 -5.67 7.83 -3.33
C LEU A 74 -5.63 9.30 -3.79
N GLY A 75 -6.45 9.63 -4.77
CA GLY A 75 -6.44 10.93 -5.44
C GLY A 75 -5.36 11.04 -6.52
N GLU A 76 -5.49 12.06 -7.37
CA GLU A 76 -4.63 12.25 -8.55
C GLU A 76 -3.14 12.38 -8.20
N GLU A 77 -2.88 13.04 -7.05
CA GLU A 77 -1.56 13.34 -6.50
C GLU A 77 -1.21 12.52 -5.25
N GLY A 78 -2.06 11.56 -4.84
CA GLY A 78 -1.79 10.73 -3.66
C GLY A 78 -1.96 11.47 -2.33
N THR A 79 -2.88 12.42 -2.26
CA THR A 79 -3.14 13.25 -1.07
C THR A 79 -4.24 12.69 -0.17
N GLU A 80 -4.95 11.66 -0.61
CA GLU A 80 -6.06 11.06 0.13
C GLU A 80 -5.58 9.77 0.80
N GLU A 81 -5.64 9.69 2.13
CA GLU A 81 -5.28 8.47 2.85
C GLU A 81 -6.41 7.43 2.73
N LEU A 82 -6.07 6.15 2.68
CA LEU A 82 -7.04 5.07 2.89
C LEU A 82 -7.27 4.89 4.40
N PRO A 83 -8.43 5.29 4.96
CA PRO A 83 -8.66 5.17 6.39
C PRO A 83 -8.67 3.70 6.82
N PHE A 84 -8.19 3.41 8.03
CA PHE A 84 -8.14 2.04 8.54
C PHE A 84 -9.52 1.37 8.59
N SER A 85 -10.57 2.12 8.94
CA SER A 85 -11.95 1.62 8.92
C SER A 85 -12.36 1.08 7.56
N ASP A 86 -11.94 1.75 6.50
CA ASP A 86 -12.31 1.41 5.13
C ASP A 86 -11.45 0.24 4.65
N ALA A 87 -10.16 0.24 5.01
CA ALA A 87 -9.23 -0.86 4.73
C ALA A 87 -9.69 -2.20 5.33
N VAL A 88 -10.32 -2.18 6.52
CA VAL A 88 -10.89 -3.38 7.16
C VAL A 88 -12.12 -3.91 6.41
N ASN A 89 -12.85 -3.04 5.72
CA ASN A 89 -14.10 -3.37 5.03
C ASN A 89 -13.96 -3.45 3.50
N LEU A 90 -12.72 -3.50 2.98
CA LEU A 90 -12.49 -3.67 1.55
C LEU A 90 -13.11 -4.98 1.06
N ASP A 91 -13.59 -4.95 -0.18
CA ASP A 91 -13.81 -6.17 -0.93
C ASP A 91 -12.53 -7.03 -0.89
N PRO A 92 -12.62 -8.34 -0.62
CA PRO A 92 -11.43 -9.19 -0.52
C PRO A 92 -10.55 -9.16 -1.77
N ALA A 93 -11.13 -9.19 -2.98
CA ALA A 93 -10.36 -9.16 -4.22
C ALA A 93 -9.66 -7.81 -4.41
N LEU A 94 -10.29 -6.71 -4.00
CA LEU A 94 -9.66 -5.39 -3.96
C LEU A 94 -8.50 -5.36 -2.97
N GLY A 95 -8.68 -5.91 -1.77
CA GLY A 95 -7.63 -6.02 -0.76
C GLY A 95 -6.39 -6.75 -1.29
N PHE A 96 -6.57 -7.86 -2.01
CA PHE A 96 -5.47 -8.60 -2.64
C PHE A 96 -4.81 -7.82 -3.79
N ALA A 97 -5.60 -7.13 -4.62
CA ALA A 97 -5.08 -6.31 -5.71
C ALA A 97 -4.20 -5.16 -5.18
N LEU A 98 -4.66 -4.46 -4.14
CA LEU A 98 -3.89 -3.41 -3.47
C LEU A 98 -2.64 -3.97 -2.79
N MET A 99 -2.74 -5.12 -2.12
CA MET A 99 -1.58 -5.77 -1.49
C MET A 99 -0.49 -6.11 -2.50
N THR A 100 -0.89 -6.56 -3.70
CA THR A 100 0.04 -6.84 -4.80
C THR A 100 0.78 -5.56 -5.21
N ALA A 101 0.05 -4.46 -5.43
CA ALA A 101 0.65 -3.18 -5.78
C ALA A 101 1.61 -2.67 -4.69
N VAL A 102 1.27 -2.85 -3.40
CA VAL A 102 2.14 -2.47 -2.28
C VAL A 102 3.43 -3.32 -2.27
N ASN A 103 3.30 -4.62 -2.46
CA ASN A 103 4.46 -5.54 -2.47
C ASN A 103 5.40 -5.27 -3.63
N GLU A 104 4.90 -4.93 -4.82
CA GLU A 104 5.77 -4.57 -5.95
C GLU A 104 6.66 -3.36 -5.68
N VAL A 105 6.19 -2.43 -4.83
CA VAL A 105 6.94 -1.22 -4.48
C VAL A 105 7.87 -1.43 -3.29
N ASN A 106 7.42 -2.19 -2.28
CA ASN A 106 8.10 -2.29 -0.99
C ASN A 106 8.85 -3.61 -0.76
N ASN A 107 8.48 -4.68 -1.48
CA ASN A 107 9.11 -6.00 -1.45
C ASN A 107 9.46 -6.46 -2.87
N PRO A 108 10.20 -5.67 -3.67
CA PRO A 108 10.51 -6.07 -5.03
C PRO A 108 11.27 -7.40 -4.99
N VAL A 109 10.79 -8.39 -5.73
CA VAL A 109 11.49 -9.67 -5.89
C VAL A 109 12.90 -9.35 -6.33
N LYS A 110 13.90 -9.82 -5.57
CA LYS A 110 15.30 -9.68 -5.96
C LYS A 110 15.47 -10.32 -7.33
N SER A 111 15.74 -9.49 -8.34
CA SER A 111 16.22 -9.95 -9.65
C SER A 111 17.64 -10.50 -9.53
#